data_AF-A0A024P9H3-F1
#
_entry.id   AF-A0A024P9H3-F1
#
_cell.length_a   1.000
_cell.length_b   1.000
_cell.length_c   1.000
_cell.angle_alpha   90.00
_cell.angle_beta   90.00
_cell.angle_gamma   90.00
#
_symmetry.space_group_name_H-M   'P 1'
#
loop_
_entity.id
_entity.type
_entity.pdbx_description
1 polymer ?
#
loop_
_entity_poly.entity_id
_entity_poly.type
_entity_poly.pdbx_seq_one_letter_code
_entity_poly.pdbx_strand_id
1 'polypeptide(L)' 'MTNIFYSIFILAAVIATFFVIFKKLSKSSYWTIGIIAVLYIIILAFSFSTHTP' A
#
# COMPACT_ATOMS: atom_id res chain seq x y z
N MET A 1 -20.41 0.61 8.17
CA MET A 1 -20.19 1.18 6.81
C MET A 1 -19.04 2.19 6.75
N THR A 2 -18.81 3.00 7.79
CA THR A 2 -17.72 4.00 7.87
C THR A 2 -16.30 3.43 7.70
N ASN A 3 -16.06 2.19 8.15
CA ASN A 3 -14.74 1.55 8.05
C ASN A 3 -14.33 1.19 6.61
N ILE A 4 -15.27 0.87 5.72
CA ILE A 4 -14.93 0.41 4.36
C ILE A 4 -14.39 1.57 3.52
N PHE A 5 -15.06 2.72 3.54
CA PHE A 5 -14.62 3.91 2.82
C PHE A 5 -13.25 4.42 3.34
N TYR A 6 -13.04 4.34 4.65
CA TYR A 6 -11.78 4.70 5.28
C TYR A 6 -10.64 3.76 4.87
N SER A 7 -10.86 2.45 4.90
CA SER A 7 -9.87 1.45 4.46
C SER A 7 -9.53 1.62 2.97
N ILE A 8 -10.52 1.87 2.12
CA ILE A 8 -10.30 2.13 0.68
C ILE A 8 -9.50 3.42 0.49
N PHE A 9 -9.81 4.49 1.22
CA PHE A 9 -9.09 5.75 1.16
C PHE A 9 -7.62 5.58 1.53
N ILE A 10 -7.32 4.88 2.63
CA ILE A 10 -5.92 4.60 3.02
C ILE A 10 -5.22 3.76 1.96
N LEU A 11 -5.86 2.71 1.45
CA LEU A 11 -5.26 1.85 0.43
C LEU A 11 -4.91 2.65 -0.83
N ALA A 12 -5.80 3.54 -1.27
CA ALA A 12 -5.58 4.41 -2.41
C ALA A 12 -4.40 5.39 -2.19
N ALA A 13 -4.33 6.01 -1.00
CA ALA A 13 -3.23 6.92 -0.65
C ALA A 13 -1.86 6.22 -0.63
N VAL A 14 -1.82 4.99 -0.10
CA VAL A 14 -0.61 4.15 -0.06
C VAL A 14 -0.17 3.78 -1.47
N ILE A 15 -1.09 3.32 -2.33
CA ILE A 15 -0.78 2.98 -3.73
C ILE A 15 -0.24 4.20 -4.49
N ALA A 16 -0.87 5.37 -4.34
CA ALA A 16 -0.42 6.61 -4.97
C ALA A 16 0.99 7.01 -4.50
N THR A 17 1.29 6.84 -3.22
CA THR A 17 2.61 7.12 -2.65
C THR A 17 3.68 6.22 -3.26
N PHE A 18 3.44 4.91 -3.32
CA PHE A 18 4.38 3.98 -3.95
C PHE A 18 4.57 4.28 -5.44
N PHE A 19 3.51 4.66 -6.16
CA PHE A 19 3.61 5.06 -7.56
C PHE A 19 4.54 6.26 -7.78
N VAL A 20 4.44 7.29 -6.93
CA VAL A 20 5.34 8.45 -6.97
C VAL A 20 6.78 8.05 -6.65
N ILE A 21 6.98 7.16 -5.68
CA ILE A 21 8.30 6.64 -5.32
C ILE A 21 8.92 5.87 -6.50
N PHE A 22 8.16 4.95 -7.12
CA PHE A 22 8.62 4.18 -8.27
C PHE A 22 9.06 5.04 -9.44
N LYS A 23 8.35 6.16 -9.69
CA LYS A 23 8.70 7.10 -10.76
C LYS A 23 10.07 7.77 -10.54
N LYS A 24 10.57 7.83 -9.30
CA LYS A 24 11.84 8.47 -8.94
C LYS A 24 13.00 7.50 -8.72
N LEU A 25 12.79 6.20 -8.84
CA LEU A 25 13.80 5.19 -8.51
C LEU A 25 14.64 4.76 -9.73
N SER A 26 15.91 4.46 -9.47
CA SER A 26 16.80 3.82 -10.44
C SER A 26 16.50 2.32 -10.57
N LYS A 27 16.88 1.70 -11.70
CA LYS A 27 16.54 0.29 -12.03
C LYS A 27 16.90 -0.73 -10.96
N SER A 28 17.96 -0.48 -10.18
CA SER A 28 18.39 -1.40 -9.11
C SER A 28 17.48 -1.30 -7.88
N SER A 29 17.11 -0.09 -7.47
CA SER A 29 16.23 0.13 -6.30
C SER A 29 14.76 -0.17 -6.58
N TYR A 30 14.37 -0.24 -7.86
CA TYR A 30 12.99 -0.55 -8.28
C TYR A 30 12.50 -1.90 -7.74
N TRP A 31 13.31 -2.96 -7.85
CA TRP A 31 12.93 -4.31 -7.42
C TRP A 31 12.75 -4.40 -5.91
N THR A 32 13.70 -3.84 -5.14
CA THR A 32 13.65 -3.85 -3.68
C THR A 32 12.43 -3.10 -3.17
N ILE A 33 12.18 -1.89 -3.69
CA ILE A 33 11.03 -1.08 -3.28
C ILE A 33 9.72 -1.73 -3.69
N GLY A 34 9.68 -2.41 -4.84
CA GLY A 34 8.47 -3.09 -5.27
C GLY A 34 8.09 -4.29 -4.43
N ILE A 35 9.06 -5.07 -3.96
CA ILE A 35 8.79 -6.16 -3.01
C ILE A 35 8.24 -5.58 -1.70
N ILE A 36 8.84 -4.49 -1.20
CA ILE A 36 8.38 -3.82 0.03
C ILE A 36 6.94 -3.28 -0.15
N ALA A 37 6.65 -2.65 -1.29
CA ALA A 37 5.33 -2.12 -1.59
C ALA A 37 4.25 -3.21 -1.60
N VAL A 38 4.53 -4.34 -2.25
CA VAL A 38 3.61 -5.48 -2.32
C VAL A 38 3.36 -6.06 -0.93
N LEU A 39 4.42 -6.31 -0.15
CA LEU A 39 4.30 -6.82 1.22
C LEU A 39 3.49 -5.87 2.10
N TYR A 40 3.74 -4.57 1.99
CA TYR A 40 3.02 -3.57 2.76
C TYR A 40 1.53 -3.54 2.43
N ILE A 41 1.16 -3.58 1.14
CA ILE A 41 -0.25 -3.61 0.72
C ILE A 41 -0.95 -4.86 1.25
N ILE A 42 -0.28 -6.03 1.21
CA ILE A 42 -0.84 -7.29 1.73
C ILE A 42 -1.09 -7.21 3.24
N ILE A 43 -0.11 -6.74 4.01
CA ILE A 43 -0.23 -6.60 5.47
C ILE A 43 -1.35 -5.61 5.82
N LEU A 44 -1.42 -4.49 5.10
CA LEU A 44 -2.43 -3.47 5.32
C LEU A 44 -3.85 -3.98 5.00
N ALA A 45 -4.02 -4.69 3.89
CA ALA A 45 -5.29 -5.32 3.53
C ALA A 45 -5.70 -6.38 4.56
N PHE A 46 -4.75 -7.20 5.05
CA PHE A 46 -5.01 -8.17 6.11
C PHE A 46 -5.38 -7.50 7.43
N SER A 47 -4.73 -6.38 7.77
CA SER A 47 -5.02 -5.59 8.96
C SER A 47 -6.43 -5.00 8.89
N PHE A 48 -6.88 -4.49 7.74
CA PHE A 48 -8.26 -4.02 7.60
C PHE A 48 -9.30 -5.14 7.65
N SER A 49 -8.91 -6.37 7.26
CA SER A 49 -9.80 -7.54 7.31
C SER A 49 -9.92 -8.12 8.73
N THR A 50 -8.84 -8.09 9.51
CA THR A 50 -8.79 -8.67 10.86
C THR A 50 -9.08 -7.66 11.98
N HIS A 51 -8.92 -6.37 11.70
CA HIS A 51 -9.20 -5.28 12.63
C HIS A 51 -10.51 -4.58 12.25
N THR A 52 -11.59 -5.34 12.25
CA THR A 52 -12.96 -4.84 12.39
C THR A 52 -13.40 -5.12 13.84
N PRO A 53 -13.82 -4.13 14.64
CA PRO A 53 -14.52 -4.42 15.89
C PRO A 53 -15.83 -5.18 15.61
#